data_AF-A0A6G1JMR7-F1
#
_entry.id   AF-A0A6G1JMR7-F1
#
_cell.length_a   1.000
_cell.length_b   1.000
_cell.length_c   1.000
_cell.angle_alpha   90.00
_cell.angle_beta   90.00
_cell.angle_gamma   90.00
#
_symmetry.space_group_name_H-M   'P 1'
#
loop_
_entity.id
_entity.type
_entity.pdbx_description
1 polymer ?
#
loop_
_entity_poly.entity_id
_entity_poly.type
_entity_poly.pdbx_seq_one_letter_code
_entity_poly.pdbx_strand_id
1 'polypeptide(L)'
;MPGPLSPLAPLPEAVTQAAVMATSLTAWQPQAVIQEFLDMTQQFLAIVGRDTLLGRADRKPDPFIPSLGNLYNRLLSGQRPPSPIESHANADPNATQTLHRRTSKGLLQRPLEDYEDLYYALLALTQEMHQTLCLRINNGFCTISSPIHEDGQSVAQVLDFLHGCWTLLNNPAVARALDGTIRAWRFKRLKGQLTRQFHDGQFTQEDYYELREDLEDPTAYPSITGLKFETMGRSAALINTELKQKYRKVFSAERKEKVRKERWGGKKRQLEKIEKKRSAELQKRMSGEKLNQERRIS
;
A
#
# COMPACT_ATOMS: atom_id res chain seq x y z
N MET A 1 11.21 -19.45 42.12
CA MET A 1 10.15 -19.42 41.10
C MET A 1 9.73 -17.97 40.92
N PRO A 2 10.07 -17.30 39.80
CA PRO A 2 9.47 -16.00 39.51
C PRO A 2 7.95 -16.21 39.37
N GLY A 3 7.16 -15.38 40.06
CA GLY A 3 5.70 -15.45 40.01
C GLY A 3 5.16 -15.25 38.58
N PRO A 4 3.89 -15.61 38.32
CA PRO A 4 3.28 -15.36 37.02
C PRO A 4 3.37 -13.87 36.69
N LEU A 5 4.05 -13.55 35.59
CA LEU A 5 4.07 -12.19 35.04
C LEU A 5 2.62 -11.76 34.82
N SER A 6 2.25 -10.57 35.31
CA SER A 6 0.92 -10.02 35.06
C SER A 6 0.69 -9.97 33.54
N PRO A 7 -0.43 -10.49 33.04
CA PRO A 7 -0.72 -10.45 31.61
C PRO A 7 -0.77 -9.00 31.16
N LEU A 8 -0.07 -8.68 30.06
CA LEU A 8 -0.13 -7.37 29.43
C LEU A 8 -1.58 -7.03 29.08
N ALA A 9 -1.96 -5.77 29.29
CA ALA A 9 -3.30 -5.29 28.98
C ALA A 9 -3.57 -5.43 27.46
N PRO A 10 -4.76 -5.89 27.05
CA PRO A 10 -5.14 -5.89 25.65
C PRO A 10 -5.23 -4.46 25.11
N LEU A 11 -5.11 -4.30 23.79
CA LEU A 11 -5.41 -3.03 23.14
C LEU A 11 -6.89 -2.66 23.39
N PRO A 12 -7.21 -1.38 23.63
CA PRO A 12 -8.59 -0.90 23.75
C PRO A 12 -9.45 -1.29 22.54
N GLU A 13 -10.76 -1.39 22.74
CA GLU A 13 -11.70 -1.65 21.66
C GLU A 13 -11.62 -0.61 20.54
N ALA A 14 -11.85 -1.05 19.30
CA ALA A 14 -11.85 -0.17 18.15
C ALA A 14 -13.00 0.85 18.23
N VAL A 15 -12.74 2.08 17.78
CA VAL A 15 -13.71 3.16 17.76
C VAL A 15 -14.89 2.81 16.86
N THR A 16 -16.09 3.08 17.36
CA THR A 16 -17.33 2.78 16.64
C THR A 16 -17.62 3.84 15.58
N GLN A 17 -18.35 3.45 14.54
CA GLN A 17 -18.83 4.40 13.53
C GLN A 17 -19.63 5.54 14.19
N ALA A 18 -20.47 5.23 15.19
CA ALA A 18 -21.25 6.23 15.90
C ALA A 18 -20.37 7.30 16.57
N ALA A 19 -19.29 6.90 17.26
CA ALA A 19 -18.36 7.83 17.89
C ALA A 19 -17.64 8.72 16.87
N VAL A 20 -17.27 8.16 15.71
CA VAL A 20 -16.64 8.92 14.62
C VAL A 20 -17.61 9.94 14.03
N MET A 21 -18.87 9.54 13.77
CA MET A 21 -19.88 10.43 13.20
C MET A 21 -20.29 11.56 14.17
N ALA A 22 -20.23 11.31 15.48
CA ALA A 22 -20.46 12.33 16.51
C ALA A 22 -19.32 13.35 16.62
N THR A 23 -18.16 13.09 16.01
CA THR A 23 -16.99 13.97 16.07
C THR A 23 -17.03 15.03 14.97
N SER A 24 -16.58 16.24 15.29
CA SER A 24 -16.47 17.33 14.29
C SER A 24 -15.46 16.99 13.20
N LEU A 25 -15.81 17.27 11.95
CA LEU A 25 -14.95 17.08 10.78
C LEU A 25 -13.71 17.99 10.80
N THR A 26 -13.78 19.13 11.50
CA THR A 26 -12.70 20.14 11.58
C THR A 26 -11.69 19.88 12.69
N ALA A 27 -11.88 18.81 13.47
CA ALA A 27 -11.04 18.51 14.62
C ALA A 27 -9.58 18.20 14.25
N TRP A 28 -9.33 17.66 13.04
CA TRP A 28 -8.00 17.37 12.54
C TRP A 28 -7.81 17.90 11.13
N GLN A 29 -6.69 18.59 10.90
CA GLN A 29 -6.29 19.00 9.56
C GLN A 29 -5.78 17.78 8.78
N PRO A 30 -6.21 17.55 7.53
CA PRO A 30 -5.77 16.40 6.74
C PRO A 30 -4.26 16.26 6.65
N GLN A 31 -3.56 17.39 6.58
CA GLN A 31 -2.10 17.45 6.51
C GLN A 31 -1.43 16.86 7.75
N ALA A 32 -1.97 17.12 8.94
CA ALA A 32 -1.45 16.59 10.20
C ALA A 32 -1.63 15.07 10.25
N VAL A 33 -2.81 14.57 9.82
CA VAL A 33 -3.06 13.12 9.74
C VAL A 33 -2.08 12.42 8.79
N ILE A 34 -1.81 13.02 7.63
CA ILE A 34 -0.82 12.48 6.69
C ILE A 34 0.57 12.41 7.34
N GLN A 35 1.01 13.48 8.00
CA GLN A 35 2.31 13.53 8.67
C GLN A 35 2.44 12.39 9.69
N GLU A 36 1.44 12.24 10.57
CA GLU A 36 1.43 11.17 11.56
C GLU A 36 1.47 9.76 10.93
N PHE A 37 0.70 9.52 9.85
CA PHE A 37 0.73 8.24 9.15
C PHE A 37 2.10 7.94 8.54
N LEU A 38 2.77 8.95 8.00
CA LEU A 38 4.11 8.83 7.43
C LEU A 38 5.15 8.56 8.51
N ASP A 39 5.09 9.28 9.63
CA ASP A 39 6.02 9.13 10.75
C ASP A 39 5.87 7.75 11.41
N MET A 40 4.64 7.30 11.66
CA MET A 40 4.38 5.93 12.11
C MET A 40 4.91 4.90 11.11
N THR A 41 4.67 5.10 9.81
CA THR A 41 5.14 4.18 8.77
C THR A 41 6.65 4.03 8.79
N GLN A 42 7.39 5.15 8.85
CA GLN A 42 8.85 5.13 8.90
C GLN A 42 9.36 4.41 10.15
N GLN A 43 8.76 4.67 11.32
CA GLN A 43 9.12 4.00 12.56
C GLN A 43 8.86 2.50 12.49
N PHE A 44 7.69 2.07 12.01
CA PHE A 44 7.41 0.65 11.79
C PHE A 44 8.40 -0.01 10.83
N LEU A 45 8.74 0.66 9.73
CA LEU A 45 9.72 0.12 8.77
C LEU A 45 11.13 0.03 9.37
N ALA A 46 11.51 0.97 10.24
CA ALA A 46 12.77 0.92 10.97
C ALA A 46 12.81 -0.25 11.96
N ILE A 47 11.72 -0.50 12.69
CA ILE A 47 11.60 -1.65 13.61
C ILE A 47 11.64 -2.96 12.82
N VAL A 48 10.71 -3.15 11.88
CA VAL A 48 10.58 -4.40 11.11
C VAL A 48 11.80 -4.71 10.26
N GLY A 49 12.48 -3.67 9.74
CA GLY A 49 13.68 -3.84 8.91
C GLY A 49 14.91 -4.34 9.67
N ARG A 50 14.93 -4.26 11.00
CA ARG A 50 16.04 -4.68 11.87
C ARG A 50 15.71 -5.87 12.76
N ASP A 51 14.48 -6.38 12.67
CA ASP A 51 13.91 -7.24 13.70
C ASP A 51 14.32 -8.72 13.56
N THR A 52 14.98 -9.24 14.60
CA THR A 52 15.28 -10.66 14.78
C THR A 52 14.23 -11.37 15.63
N LEU A 53 13.61 -10.68 16.58
CA LEU A 53 12.60 -11.25 17.47
C LEU A 53 11.28 -11.53 16.74
N LEU A 54 10.79 -10.65 15.88
CA LEU A 54 9.51 -10.86 15.17
C LEU A 54 9.62 -11.84 13.97
N GLY A 55 10.79 -12.48 13.77
CA GLY A 55 10.95 -13.62 12.86
C GLY A 55 10.90 -13.28 11.37
N ARG A 56 11.25 -12.04 10.97
CA ARG A 56 11.13 -11.57 9.58
C ARG A 56 12.44 -11.20 8.89
N ALA A 57 13.59 -11.19 9.58
CA ALA A 57 14.87 -10.69 9.04
C ALA A 57 15.30 -11.33 7.70
N ASP A 58 15.07 -12.64 7.49
CA ASP A 58 15.71 -13.37 6.38
C ASP A 58 14.87 -13.50 5.10
N ARG A 59 13.61 -13.03 5.10
CA ARG A 59 12.76 -13.13 3.91
C ARG A 59 12.70 -11.81 3.16
N LYS A 60 13.30 -11.80 1.96
CA LYS A 60 13.08 -10.74 0.98
C LYS A 60 11.56 -10.54 0.81
N PRO A 61 11.01 -9.35 1.11
CA PRO A 61 9.57 -9.13 1.02
C PRO A 61 9.12 -9.34 -0.42
N ASP A 62 8.04 -10.11 -0.62
CA ASP A 62 7.43 -10.27 -1.93
C ASP A 62 6.87 -8.90 -2.36
N PRO A 63 7.37 -8.28 -3.46
CA PRO A 63 6.91 -6.96 -3.89
C PRO A 63 5.46 -6.96 -4.40
N PHE A 64 4.83 -8.12 -4.50
CA PHE A 64 3.47 -8.33 -4.99
C PHE A 64 2.47 -8.64 -3.86
N ILE A 65 2.82 -8.30 -2.62
CA ILE A 65 1.95 -8.41 -1.44
C ILE A 65 1.74 -7.00 -0.86
N PRO A 66 0.53 -6.62 -0.41
CA PRO A 66 0.29 -5.29 0.15
C PRO A 66 0.79 -5.22 1.60
N SER A 67 2.10 -5.28 1.79
CA SER A 67 2.73 -4.98 3.09
C SER A 67 2.82 -3.47 3.28
N LEU A 68 2.98 -3.01 4.53
CA LEU A 68 3.19 -1.59 4.84
C LEU A 68 4.30 -0.98 3.98
N GLY A 69 5.46 -1.65 3.89
CA GLY A 69 6.59 -1.19 3.08
C GLY A 69 6.27 -1.13 1.59
N ASN A 70 5.55 -2.11 1.04
CA ASN A 70 5.16 -2.07 -0.35
C ASN A 70 4.17 -0.94 -0.61
N LEU A 71 3.11 -0.79 0.21
CA LEU A 71 2.14 0.30 0.08
C LEU A 71 2.80 1.68 0.19
N TYR A 72 3.72 1.85 1.13
CA TYR A 72 4.53 3.07 1.26
C TYR A 72 5.38 3.34 0.02
N ASN A 73 6.08 2.33 -0.50
CA ASN A 73 6.87 2.45 -1.73
C ASN A 73 6.01 2.77 -2.96
N ARG A 74 4.78 2.25 -3.03
CA ARG A 74 3.81 2.63 -4.06
C ARG A 74 3.45 4.10 -3.95
N LEU A 75 3.17 4.58 -2.73
CA LEU A 75 2.85 5.99 -2.48
C LEU A 75 4.03 6.91 -2.88
N LEU A 76 5.25 6.56 -2.50
CA LEU A 76 6.49 7.25 -2.89
C LEU A 76 6.67 7.28 -4.40
N SER A 77 6.35 6.18 -5.09
CA SER A 77 6.45 6.07 -6.55
C SER A 77 5.33 6.81 -7.30
N GLY A 78 4.49 7.56 -6.58
CA GLY A 78 3.35 8.28 -7.13
C GLY A 78 2.21 7.39 -7.60
N GLN A 79 2.21 6.10 -7.27
CA GLN A 79 1.12 5.20 -7.63
C GLN A 79 -0.12 5.53 -6.79
N ARG A 80 -1.29 5.45 -7.42
CA ARG A 80 -2.58 5.63 -6.75
C ARG A 80 -3.08 4.30 -6.18
N PRO A 81 -3.73 4.29 -5.01
CA PRO A 81 -4.38 3.08 -4.52
C PRO A 81 -5.46 2.62 -5.51
N PRO A 82 -5.70 1.31 -5.65
CA PRO A 82 -6.81 0.81 -6.42
C PRO A 82 -8.12 1.28 -5.79
N SER A 83 -9.13 1.57 -6.60
CA SER A 83 -10.38 2.10 -6.08
C SER A 83 -11.10 1.10 -5.18
N PRO A 84 -11.63 1.55 -4.04
CA PRO A 84 -12.71 0.85 -3.36
C PRO A 84 -14.03 1.15 -4.07
N ILE A 85 -14.41 0.30 -5.03
CA ILE A 85 -15.83 0.12 -5.40
C ILE A 85 -16.03 -1.39 -5.39
N GLU A 86 -16.66 -1.86 -4.31
CA GLU A 86 -16.80 -3.27 -3.95
C GLU A 86 -17.63 -4.09 -4.96
N SER A 87 -18.39 -3.43 -5.84
CA SER A 87 -19.14 -4.07 -6.91
C SER A 87 -18.34 -4.25 -8.23
N HIS A 88 -17.21 -3.55 -8.40
CA HIS A 88 -16.48 -3.57 -9.68
C HIS A 88 -14.96 -3.71 -9.58
N ALA A 89 -14.34 -3.84 -8.40
CA ALA A 89 -12.90 -4.13 -8.33
C ALA A 89 -12.53 -5.40 -9.15
N ASN A 90 -13.44 -6.38 -9.21
CA ASN A 90 -13.30 -7.57 -10.05
C ASN A 90 -13.88 -7.45 -11.48
N ALA A 91 -14.59 -6.38 -11.80
CA ALA A 91 -15.15 -6.14 -13.13
C ALA A 91 -14.43 -5.03 -13.93
N ASP A 92 -13.64 -4.16 -13.29
CA ASP A 92 -13.05 -3.00 -13.95
C ASP A 92 -11.95 -3.42 -14.94
N PRO A 93 -12.18 -3.36 -16.27
CA PRO A 93 -11.14 -3.61 -17.27
C PRO A 93 -10.02 -2.56 -17.16
N ASN A 94 -10.27 -1.43 -16.49
CA ASN A 94 -9.33 -0.33 -16.33
C ASN A 94 -8.39 -0.49 -15.12
N ALA A 95 -8.48 -1.60 -14.36
CA ALA A 95 -7.50 -1.91 -13.32
C ALA A 95 -6.06 -1.95 -13.87
N THR A 96 -5.90 -2.32 -15.14
CA THR A 96 -4.61 -2.24 -15.85
C THR A 96 -4.27 -0.83 -16.33
N GLN A 97 -5.28 -0.05 -16.76
CA GLN A 97 -5.07 1.34 -17.21
C GLN A 97 -4.61 2.26 -16.06
N THR A 98 -4.98 1.96 -14.82
CA THR A 98 -4.56 2.73 -13.64
C THR A 98 -3.14 2.43 -13.18
N LEU A 99 -2.54 1.29 -13.57
CA LEU A 99 -1.16 0.91 -13.21
C LEU A 99 -0.12 1.94 -13.64
N HIS A 100 -0.36 2.59 -14.78
CA HIS A 100 0.56 3.56 -15.37
C HIS A 100 0.26 5.00 -14.95
N ARG A 101 -0.87 5.25 -14.27
CA ARG A 101 -1.23 6.59 -13.80
C ARG A 101 -0.47 6.90 -12.52
N ARG A 102 0.51 7.80 -12.64
CA ARG A 102 1.29 8.31 -11.50
C ARG A 102 0.95 9.76 -11.22
N THR A 103 0.96 10.13 -9.95
CA THR A 103 0.97 11.53 -9.53
C THR A 103 2.42 12.02 -9.43
N SER A 104 2.65 13.28 -9.81
CA SER A 104 3.93 13.97 -9.57
C SER A 104 4.00 14.61 -8.17
N LYS A 105 2.88 14.66 -7.45
CA LYS A 105 2.82 15.24 -6.10
C LYS A 105 3.64 14.41 -5.12
N GLY A 106 4.47 15.08 -4.32
CA GLY A 106 5.17 14.46 -3.19
C GLY A 106 4.19 14.00 -2.12
N LEU A 107 4.63 13.09 -1.23
CA LEU A 107 3.76 12.45 -0.22
C LEU A 107 2.87 13.44 0.52
N LEU A 108 3.47 14.43 1.17
CA LEU A 108 2.74 15.44 1.95
C LEU A 108 1.74 16.26 1.12
N GLN A 109 1.88 16.35 -0.20
CA GLN A 109 0.97 17.12 -1.07
C GLN A 109 -0.16 16.26 -1.64
N ARG A 110 -0.13 14.94 -1.38
CA ARG A 110 -1.18 14.01 -1.81
C ARG A 110 -2.40 14.18 -0.91
N PRO A 111 -3.60 13.99 -1.46
CA PRO A 111 -4.81 14.14 -0.67
C PRO A 111 -4.96 12.95 0.31
N LEU A 112 -5.61 13.16 1.45
CA LEU A 112 -5.63 12.21 2.57
C LEU A 112 -6.25 10.85 2.19
N GLU A 113 -7.21 10.83 1.27
CA GLU A 113 -7.82 9.57 0.79
C GLU A 113 -6.82 8.61 0.15
N ASP A 114 -5.68 9.09 -0.37
CA ASP A 114 -4.64 8.23 -0.94
C ASP A 114 -3.99 7.32 0.14
N TYR A 115 -4.18 7.66 1.43
CA TYR A 115 -3.58 6.98 2.57
C TYR A 115 -4.51 5.96 3.24
N GLU A 116 -5.71 5.71 2.71
CA GLU A 116 -6.68 4.72 3.24
C GLU A 116 -6.03 3.33 3.43
N ASP A 117 -5.31 2.83 2.42
CA ASP A 117 -4.67 1.51 2.50
C ASP A 117 -3.50 1.48 3.48
N LEU A 118 -2.79 2.61 3.62
CA LEU A 118 -1.69 2.74 4.56
C LEU A 118 -2.23 2.72 6.00
N TYR A 119 -3.34 3.40 6.25
CA TYR A 119 -4.06 3.38 7.52
C TYR A 119 -4.44 1.95 7.94
N TYR A 120 -5.05 1.17 7.04
CA TYR A 120 -5.39 -0.22 7.34
C TYR A 120 -4.15 -1.10 7.56
N ALA A 121 -3.07 -0.88 6.80
CA ALA A 121 -1.82 -1.61 7.01
C ALA A 121 -1.17 -1.28 8.36
N LEU A 122 -1.21 -0.01 8.79
CA LEU A 122 -0.73 0.42 10.11
C LEU A 122 -1.56 -0.21 11.24
N LEU A 123 -2.89 -0.21 11.12
CA LEU A 123 -3.78 -0.89 12.08
C LEU A 123 -3.43 -2.37 12.21
N ALA A 124 -3.35 -3.09 11.08
CA ALA A 124 -3.04 -4.52 11.07
C ALA A 124 -1.66 -4.81 11.67
N LEU A 125 -0.64 -4.02 11.31
CA LEU A 125 0.71 -4.21 11.82
C LEU A 125 0.82 -3.91 13.31
N THR A 126 0.14 -2.87 13.80
CA THR A 126 0.08 -2.52 15.22
C THR A 126 -0.48 -3.69 16.03
N GLN A 127 -1.63 -4.24 15.61
CA GLN A 127 -2.24 -5.40 16.25
C GLN A 127 -1.34 -6.64 16.18
N GLU A 128 -0.77 -6.95 15.01
CA GLU A 128 0.08 -8.13 14.81
C GLU A 128 1.33 -8.09 15.70
N MET A 129 2.02 -6.95 15.75
CA MET A 129 3.22 -6.78 16.58
C MET A 129 2.87 -6.86 18.06
N HIS A 130 1.80 -6.19 18.50
CA HIS A 130 1.35 -6.24 19.88
C HIS A 130 1.02 -7.67 20.32
N GLN A 131 0.21 -8.40 19.54
CA GLN A 131 -0.13 -9.79 19.81
C GLN A 131 1.10 -10.69 19.86
N THR A 132 2.04 -10.50 18.94
CA THR A 132 3.29 -11.28 18.90
C THR A 132 4.15 -11.03 20.14
N LEU A 133 4.33 -9.78 20.55
CA LEU A 133 5.08 -9.44 21.76
C LEU A 133 4.41 -9.99 23.02
N CYS A 134 3.09 -9.83 23.16
CA CYS A 134 2.35 -10.41 24.28
C CYS A 134 2.52 -11.93 24.35
N LEU A 135 2.41 -12.64 23.21
CA LEU A 135 2.64 -14.07 23.16
C LEU A 135 4.07 -14.45 23.58
N ARG A 136 5.08 -13.71 23.12
CA ARG A 136 6.47 -14.00 23.50
C ARG A 136 6.72 -13.80 24.99
N ILE A 137 6.20 -12.73 25.57
CA ILE A 137 6.34 -12.41 27.00
C ILE A 137 5.61 -13.45 27.85
N ASN A 138 4.36 -13.78 27.49
CA ASN A 138 3.55 -14.74 28.24
C ASN A 138 4.15 -16.16 28.22
N ASN A 139 4.87 -16.52 27.15
CA ASN A 139 5.56 -17.80 27.03
C ASN A 139 7.02 -17.75 27.54
N GLY A 140 7.48 -16.63 28.10
CA GLY A 140 8.84 -16.50 28.66
C GLY A 140 9.97 -16.44 27.63
N PHE A 141 9.66 -16.21 26.34
CA PHE A 141 10.68 -16.04 25.29
C PHE A 141 11.42 -14.71 25.37
N CYS A 142 10.80 -13.68 25.97
CA CYS A 142 11.43 -12.41 26.27
C CYS A 142 10.80 -11.75 27.50
N THR A 143 11.49 -10.76 28.05
CA THR A 143 11.00 -9.88 29.11
C THR A 143 10.77 -8.48 28.55
N ILE A 144 10.07 -7.63 29.31
CA ILE A 144 9.85 -6.21 28.93
C ILE A 144 11.16 -5.41 28.76
N SER A 145 12.24 -5.83 29.44
CA SER A 145 13.57 -5.21 29.33
C SER A 145 14.41 -5.79 28.19
N SER A 146 13.94 -6.85 27.52
CA SER A 146 14.68 -7.47 26.43
C SER A 146 14.76 -6.50 25.24
N PRO A 147 15.92 -6.35 24.59
CA PRO A 147 16.05 -5.55 23.38
C PRO A 147 15.41 -6.27 22.18
N ILE A 148 14.79 -5.53 21.26
CA ILE A 148 14.17 -6.07 20.03
C ILE A 148 15.21 -6.52 18.99
N HIS A 149 16.34 -5.82 18.95
CA HIS A 149 17.54 -6.14 18.17
C HIS A 149 18.77 -5.69 18.94
N GLU A 150 19.97 -6.11 18.52
CA GLU A 150 21.23 -5.65 19.12
C GLU A 150 21.28 -4.12 19.13
N ASP A 151 21.48 -3.53 20.32
CA ASP A 151 21.46 -2.07 20.59
C ASP A 151 20.14 -1.35 20.25
N GLY A 152 19.04 -2.08 20.14
CA GLY A 152 17.72 -1.57 19.78
C GLY A 152 16.84 -1.13 20.95
N GLN A 153 15.62 -0.70 20.61
CA GLN A 153 14.57 -0.42 21.59
C GLN A 153 14.24 -1.66 22.43
N SER A 154 13.90 -1.46 23.70
CA SER A 154 13.37 -2.54 24.54
C SER A 154 11.95 -2.93 24.12
N VAL A 155 11.54 -4.13 24.50
CA VAL A 155 10.16 -4.61 24.32
C VAL A 155 9.15 -3.65 24.96
N ALA A 156 9.46 -3.08 26.14
CA ALA A 156 8.62 -2.06 26.77
C ALA A 156 8.45 -0.81 25.90
N GLN A 157 9.54 -0.27 25.36
CA GLN A 157 9.50 0.92 24.49
C GLN A 157 8.69 0.66 23.20
N VAL A 158 8.80 -0.53 22.62
CA VAL A 158 7.99 -0.90 21.45
C VAL A 158 6.52 -1.08 21.83
N LEU A 159 6.20 -1.67 22.98
CA LEU A 159 4.81 -1.75 23.45
C LEU A 159 4.20 -0.35 23.66
N ASP A 160 4.93 0.57 24.27
CA ASP A 160 4.49 1.97 24.44
C ASP A 160 4.24 2.65 23.09
N PHE A 161 5.15 2.46 22.13
CA PHE A 161 4.98 2.93 20.75
C PHE A 161 3.72 2.34 20.09
N LEU A 162 3.49 1.03 20.21
CA LEU A 162 2.32 0.36 19.66
C LEU A 162 1.01 0.87 20.28
N HIS A 163 1.00 1.14 21.59
CA HIS A 163 -0.14 1.78 22.26
C HIS A 163 -0.37 3.22 21.78
N GLY A 164 0.69 3.98 21.54
CA GLY A 164 0.62 5.31 20.93
C GLY A 164 0.01 5.26 19.53
N CYS A 165 0.49 4.35 18.67
CA CYS A 165 -0.06 4.12 17.34
C CYS A 165 -1.54 3.71 17.40
N TRP A 166 -1.89 2.76 18.27
CA TRP A 166 -3.28 2.34 18.43
C TRP A 166 -4.17 3.49 18.87
N THR A 167 -3.76 4.25 19.88
CA THR A 167 -4.50 5.42 20.38
C THR A 167 -4.78 6.44 19.26
N LEU A 168 -3.77 6.73 18.44
CA LEU A 168 -3.89 7.67 17.32
C LEU A 168 -4.79 7.12 16.20
N LEU A 169 -4.56 5.88 15.75
CA LEU A 169 -5.34 5.24 14.69
C LEU A 169 -6.80 5.02 15.12
N ASN A 170 -7.03 4.86 16.43
CA ASN A 170 -8.34 4.69 17.04
C ASN A 170 -8.97 6.02 17.49
N ASN A 171 -8.34 7.16 17.20
CA ASN A 171 -8.88 8.47 17.56
C ASN A 171 -10.10 8.80 16.67
N PRO A 172 -11.28 9.08 17.25
CA PRO A 172 -12.48 9.39 16.49
C PRO A 172 -12.31 10.55 15.50
N ALA A 173 -11.52 11.55 15.86
CA ALA A 173 -11.29 12.73 15.04
C ALA A 173 -10.39 12.45 13.82
N VAL A 174 -9.37 11.62 13.99
CA VAL A 174 -8.51 11.15 12.90
C VAL A 174 -9.33 10.30 11.91
N ALA A 175 -10.09 9.34 12.44
CA ALA A 175 -10.98 8.51 11.64
C ALA A 175 -12.05 9.35 10.91
N ARG A 176 -12.56 10.42 11.53
CA ARG A 176 -13.55 11.32 10.93
C ARG A 176 -12.96 12.11 9.75
N ALA A 177 -11.76 12.66 9.91
CA ALA A 177 -11.07 13.39 8.84
C ALA A 177 -10.79 12.48 7.63
N LEU A 178 -10.33 11.24 7.88
CA LEU A 178 -10.09 10.25 6.84
C LEU A 178 -11.40 9.81 6.16
N ASP A 179 -12.45 9.49 6.94
CA ASP A 179 -13.76 9.10 6.40
C ASP A 179 -14.36 10.18 5.49
N GLY A 180 -14.35 11.45 5.92
CA GLY A 180 -14.89 12.55 5.14
C GLY A 180 -14.15 12.76 3.81
N THR A 181 -12.82 12.68 3.81
CA THR A 181 -12.02 12.79 2.57
C THR A 181 -12.24 11.62 1.63
N ILE A 182 -12.35 10.40 2.15
CA ILE A 182 -12.69 9.20 1.36
C ILE A 182 -14.07 9.34 0.72
N ARG A 183 -15.09 9.77 1.48
CA ARG A 183 -16.46 9.98 0.96
C ARG A 183 -16.47 11.04 -0.13
N ALA A 184 -15.86 12.19 0.10
CA ALA A 184 -15.75 13.28 -0.87
C ALA A 184 -15.05 12.82 -2.16
N TRP A 185 -13.98 12.03 -2.03
CA TRP A 185 -13.26 11.49 -3.18
C TRP A 185 -14.11 10.46 -3.96
N ARG A 186 -14.79 9.54 -3.26
CA ARG A 186 -15.68 8.55 -3.90
C ARG A 186 -16.84 9.24 -4.62
N PHE A 187 -17.45 10.25 -3.99
CA PHE A 187 -18.46 11.10 -4.62
C PHE A 187 -17.96 11.74 -5.92
N LYS A 188 -16.79 12.41 -5.86
CA LYS A 188 -16.17 13.03 -7.03
C LYS A 188 -15.89 12.00 -8.14
N ARG A 189 -15.48 10.80 -7.77
CA ARG A 189 -15.24 9.70 -8.71
C ARG A 189 -16.53 9.21 -9.36
N LEU A 190 -17.60 9.00 -8.58
CA LEU A 190 -18.91 8.61 -9.10
C LEU A 190 -19.45 9.64 -10.09
N LYS A 191 -19.39 10.92 -9.74
CA LYS A 191 -19.76 12.02 -10.65
C LYS A 191 -18.94 11.99 -11.95
N GLY A 192 -17.63 11.81 -11.85
CA GLY A 192 -16.76 11.70 -13.02
C GLY A 192 -17.01 10.44 -13.85
N GLN A 193 -17.46 9.34 -13.25
CA GLN A 193 -17.86 8.13 -13.95
C GLN A 193 -19.18 8.34 -14.70
N LEU A 194 -20.19 8.91 -14.04
CA LEU A 194 -21.49 9.23 -14.63
C LEU A 194 -21.33 10.12 -15.88
N THR A 195 -20.52 11.19 -15.78
CA THR A 195 -20.21 12.07 -16.93
C THR A 195 -19.53 11.33 -18.08
N ARG A 196 -18.62 10.38 -17.80
CA ARG A 196 -17.99 9.60 -18.87
C ARG A 196 -18.99 8.67 -19.55
N GLN A 197 -19.80 7.97 -18.77
CA GLN A 197 -20.81 7.05 -19.31
C GLN A 197 -21.83 7.78 -20.17
N PHE A 198 -22.20 9.01 -19.80
CA PHE A 198 -23.01 9.89 -20.64
C PHE A 198 -22.32 10.22 -21.97
N HIS A 199 -21.05 10.65 -21.96
CA HIS A 199 -20.30 10.93 -23.19
C HIS A 199 -20.06 9.69 -24.07
N ASP A 200 -19.96 8.51 -23.46
CA ASP A 200 -19.83 7.24 -24.16
C ASP A 200 -21.18 6.72 -24.71
N GLY A 201 -22.27 7.48 -24.54
CA GLY A 201 -23.60 7.15 -25.04
C GLY A 201 -24.31 6.02 -24.28
N GLN A 202 -23.90 5.74 -23.04
CA GLN A 202 -24.54 4.71 -22.20
C GLN A 202 -25.86 5.17 -21.57
N PHE A 203 -26.10 6.47 -21.55
CA PHE A 203 -27.27 7.10 -20.95
C PHE A 203 -27.90 8.10 -21.91
N THR A 204 -29.22 8.26 -21.83
CA THR A 204 -29.89 9.41 -22.45
C THR A 204 -29.56 10.70 -21.69
N GLN A 205 -29.93 11.84 -22.27
CA GLN A 205 -29.78 13.12 -21.60
C GLN A 205 -30.68 13.19 -20.36
N GLU A 206 -31.92 12.67 -20.42
CA GLU A 206 -32.81 12.61 -19.25
C GLU A 206 -32.21 11.75 -18.13
N ASP A 207 -31.77 10.52 -18.43
CA ASP A 207 -31.18 9.61 -17.44
C ASP A 207 -29.96 10.23 -16.74
N TYR A 208 -29.14 10.99 -17.47
CA TYR A 208 -27.97 11.65 -16.91
C TYR A 208 -28.35 12.72 -15.88
N TYR A 209 -29.38 13.52 -16.16
CA TYR A 209 -29.82 14.57 -15.23
C TYR A 209 -30.47 13.97 -13.99
N GLU A 210 -31.32 12.95 -14.15
CA GLU A 210 -31.95 12.24 -13.03
C GLU A 210 -30.89 11.61 -12.11
N LEU A 211 -29.97 10.80 -12.66
CA LEU A 211 -28.90 10.17 -11.88
C LEU A 211 -27.95 11.18 -11.23
N ARG A 212 -27.78 12.36 -11.85
CA ARG A 212 -26.96 13.43 -11.29
C ARG A 212 -27.68 14.12 -10.14
N GLU A 213 -28.98 14.37 -10.25
CA GLU A 213 -29.81 14.95 -9.20
C GLU A 213 -29.84 14.01 -7.98
N ASP A 214 -30.09 12.72 -8.19
CA ASP A 214 -30.04 11.69 -7.15
C ASP A 214 -28.69 11.65 -6.43
N LEU A 215 -27.59 11.78 -7.20
CA LEU A 215 -26.25 11.79 -6.63
C LEU A 215 -25.99 13.07 -5.84
N GLU A 216 -26.44 14.23 -6.32
CA GLU A 216 -26.26 15.54 -5.69
C GLU A 216 -27.21 15.80 -4.51
N ASP A 217 -28.21 14.93 -4.28
CA ASP A 217 -29.08 14.96 -3.10
C ASP A 217 -28.23 14.90 -1.80
N PRO A 218 -28.36 15.89 -0.91
CA PRO A 218 -27.69 15.89 0.39
C PRO A 218 -27.93 14.63 1.22
N THR A 219 -29.05 13.94 1.03
CA THR A 219 -29.41 12.68 1.71
C THR A 219 -28.67 11.48 1.13
N ALA A 220 -28.20 11.55 -0.12
CA ALA A 220 -27.43 10.50 -0.76
C ALA A 220 -25.96 10.50 -0.27
N TYR A 221 -25.39 11.65 0.10
CA TYR A 221 -23.98 11.73 0.53
C TYR A 221 -23.64 10.85 1.75
N PRO A 222 -24.47 10.78 2.81
CA PRO A 222 -24.29 9.81 3.91
C PRO A 222 -24.29 8.33 3.47
N SER A 223 -24.95 7.99 2.36
CA SER A 223 -25.01 6.61 1.84
C SER A 223 -23.71 6.19 1.14
N ILE A 224 -22.87 7.14 0.72
CA ILE A 224 -21.58 6.87 0.10
C ILE A 224 -20.68 6.22 1.12
N THR A 225 -20.31 4.96 0.88
CA THR A 225 -19.40 4.22 1.75
C THR A 225 -18.14 5.05 1.99
N GLY A 226 -17.78 5.29 3.24
CA GLY A 226 -16.55 5.98 3.62
C GLY A 226 -15.49 5.00 4.11
N LEU A 227 -14.91 5.28 5.27
CA LEU A 227 -14.04 4.35 5.96
C LEU A 227 -14.84 3.09 6.35
N LYS A 228 -14.27 1.90 6.15
CA LYS A 228 -14.87 0.64 6.63
C LYS A 228 -14.58 0.48 8.11
N PHE A 229 -15.51 0.91 8.96
CA PHE A 229 -15.37 0.84 10.42
C PHE A 229 -15.33 -0.60 10.95
N GLU A 230 -16.06 -1.52 10.31
CA GLU A 230 -16.01 -2.94 10.66
C GLU A 230 -14.59 -3.51 10.56
N THR A 231 -13.77 -3.01 9.63
CA THR A 231 -12.39 -3.47 9.44
C THR A 231 -11.48 -3.09 10.62
N MET A 232 -11.80 -2.04 11.38
CA MET A 232 -10.98 -1.58 12.52
C MET A 232 -11.00 -2.55 13.71
N GLY A 233 -12.15 -3.18 13.96
CA GLY A 233 -12.32 -4.18 15.02
C GLY A 233 -11.97 -5.61 14.61
N ARG A 234 -11.65 -5.84 13.33
CA ARG A 234 -11.25 -7.16 12.84
C ARG A 234 -9.79 -7.45 13.21
N SER A 235 -9.44 -8.74 13.19
CA SER A 235 -8.06 -9.17 13.42
C SER A 235 -7.14 -8.74 12.28
N ALA A 236 -5.87 -8.50 12.59
CA ALA A 236 -4.82 -8.18 11.62
C ALA A 236 -4.81 -9.10 10.39
N ALA A 237 -5.07 -10.40 10.58
CA ALA A 237 -5.14 -11.38 9.49
C ALA A 237 -6.28 -11.10 8.50
N LEU A 238 -7.46 -10.68 8.99
CA LEU A 238 -8.60 -10.32 8.15
C LEU A 238 -8.33 -9.03 7.39
N ILE A 239 -7.81 -7.99 8.05
CA ILE A 239 -7.43 -6.72 7.41
C ILE A 239 -6.41 -6.97 6.28
N ASN A 240 -5.37 -7.75 6.56
CA ASN A 240 -4.37 -8.13 5.57
C ASN A 240 -4.96 -8.94 4.40
N THR A 241 -5.98 -9.76 4.66
CA THR A 241 -6.68 -10.52 3.62
C THR A 241 -7.50 -9.61 2.71
N GLU A 242 -8.22 -8.63 3.28
CA GLU A 242 -8.94 -7.61 2.51
C GLU A 242 -7.99 -6.79 1.63
N LEU A 243 -6.86 -6.34 2.17
CA LEU A 243 -5.83 -5.64 1.39
C LEU A 243 -5.30 -6.53 0.25
N LYS A 244 -5.01 -7.81 0.53
CA LYS A 244 -4.58 -8.77 -0.50
C LYS A 244 -5.62 -8.95 -1.60
N GLN A 245 -6.90 -9.03 -1.25
CA GLN A 245 -7.99 -9.13 -2.23
C GLN A 245 -8.09 -7.85 -3.06
N LYS A 246 -8.07 -6.67 -2.43
CA LYS A 246 -8.10 -5.36 -3.09
C LYS A 246 -6.97 -5.19 -4.11
N TYR A 247 -5.76 -5.63 -3.77
CA TYR A 247 -4.59 -5.51 -4.63
C TYR A 247 -4.33 -6.70 -5.55
N ARG A 248 -5.13 -7.78 -5.48
CA ARG A 248 -4.88 -9.04 -6.22
C ARG A 248 -4.67 -8.82 -7.71
N LYS A 249 -5.52 -8.03 -8.36
CA LYS A 249 -5.42 -7.74 -9.78
C LYS A 249 -4.24 -6.84 -10.13
N VAL A 250 -4.03 -5.78 -9.34
CA VAL A 250 -2.92 -4.83 -9.50
C VAL A 250 -1.59 -5.57 -9.46
N PHE A 251 -1.36 -6.34 -8.41
CA PHE A 251 -0.11 -7.09 -8.26
C PHE A 251 0.04 -8.24 -9.25
N SER A 252 -1.06 -8.90 -9.65
CA SER A 252 -1.03 -9.90 -10.71
C SER A 252 -0.59 -9.28 -12.05
N ALA A 253 -1.11 -8.10 -12.38
CA ALA A 253 -0.73 -7.38 -13.60
C ALA A 253 0.73 -6.89 -13.55
N GLU A 254 1.18 -6.33 -12.43
CA GLU A 254 2.57 -5.91 -12.24
C GLU A 254 3.54 -7.09 -12.31
N ARG A 255 3.16 -8.24 -11.75
CA ARG A 255 3.93 -9.49 -11.84
C ARG A 255 4.07 -9.94 -13.29
N LYS A 256 2.98 -9.92 -14.06
CA LYS A 256 3.01 -10.24 -15.50
C LYS A 256 3.89 -9.26 -16.28
N GLU A 257 3.80 -7.96 -15.99
CA GLU A 257 4.62 -6.94 -16.66
C GLU A 257 6.11 -7.12 -16.36
N LYS A 258 6.47 -7.43 -15.10
CA LYS A 258 7.85 -7.72 -14.70
C LYS A 258 8.41 -8.93 -15.44
N VAL A 259 7.68 -10.04 -15.48
CA VAL A 259 8.08 -11.26 -16.22
C VAL A 259 8.24 -10.95 -17.71
N ARG A 260 7.34 -10.15 -18.30
CA ARG A 260 7.44 -9.73 -19.70
C ARG A 260 8.71 -8.90 -19.95
N LYS A 261 9.02 -7.93 -19.07
CA LYS A 261 10.22 -7.10 -19.16
C LYS A 261 11.50 -7.92 -19.03
N GLU A 262 11.55 -8.88 -18.10
CA GLU A 262 12.70 -9.76 -17.91
C GLU A 262 12.94 -10.64 -19.16
N ARG A 263 11.88 -11.23 -19.72
CA ARG A 263 11.98 -12.00 -20.98
C ARG A 263 12.47 -11.15 -22.14
N TRP A 264 11.95 -9.93 -22.29
CA TRP A 264 12.35 -9.03 -23.37
C TRP A 264 13.79 -8.53 -23.21
N GLY A 265 14.19 -8.19 -21.99
CA GLY A 265 15.58 -7.82 -21.66
C GLY A 265 16.56 -8.96 -21.92
N GLY A 266 16.18 -10.20 -21.62
CA GLY A 266 16.95 -11.40 -21.96
C GLY A 266 17.15 -11.55 -23.47
N LYS A 267 16.07 -11.41 -24.26
CA LYS A 267 16.14 -11.44 -25.74
C LYS A 267 17.03 -10.34 -26.30
N LYS A 268 16.90 -9.10 -25.81
CA LYS A 268 17.73 -7.97 -26.24
C LYS A 268 19.21 -8.22 -25.98
N ARG A 269 19.57 -8.70 -24.78
CA ARG A 269 20.96 -9.07 -24.44
C ARG A 269 21.51 -10.20 -25.32
N GLN A 270 20.67 -11.16 -25.72
CA GLN A 270 21.08 -12.22 -26.64
C GLN A 270 21.37 -11.66 -28.04
N LEU A 271 20.51 -10.78 -28.56
CA LEU A 271 20.71 -10.11 -29.84
C LEU A 271 21.99 -9.27 -29.83
N GLU A 272 22.23 -8.48 -28.79
CA GLU A 272 23.45 -7.70 -28.63
C GLU A 272 24.72 -8.59 -28.60
N LYS A 273 24.64 -9.77 -27.98
CA LYS A 273 25.75 -10.75 -28.00
C LYS A 273 25.99 -11.32 -29.40
N ILE A 274 24.93 -11.62 -30.15
CA ILE A 274 25.03 -12.14 -31.53
C ILE A 274 25.63 -11.07 -32.44
N GLU A 275 25.19 -9.82 -32.31
CA GLU A 275 25.67 -8.69 -33.10
C GLU A 275 27.15 -8.37 -32.82
N LYS A 276 27.55 -8.40 -31.53
CA LYS A 276 28.97 -8.28 -31.15
C LYS A 276 29.84 -9.42 -31.71
N LYS A 277 29.33 -10.66 -31.72
CA LYS A 277 30.05 -11.78 -32.32
C LYS A 277 30.19 -11.63 -33.84
N ARG A 278 29.11 -11.26 -34.54
CA ARG A 278 29.11 -11.04 -35.99
C ARG A 278 30.06 -9.91 -36.40
N SER A 279 30.04 -8.79 -35.68
CA SER A 279 30.95 -7.66 -35.95
C SER A 279 32.42 -8.03 -35.70
N ALA A 280 32.73 -8.76 -34.62
CA ALA A 280 34.07 -9.25 -34.37
C ALA A 280 34.54 -10.25 -35.44
N GLU A 281 33.66 -11.12 -35.93
CA GLU A 281 33.97 -12.09 -36.98
C GLU A 281 34.18 -11.41 -38.34
N LEU A 282 33.38 -10.38 -38.66
CA LEU A 282 33.57 -9.56 -39.86
C LEU A 282 34.90 -8.81 -39.84
N GLN A 283 35.28 -8.23 -38.69
CA GLN A 283 36.58 -7.57 -38.52
C GLN A 283 37.75 -8.56 -38.67
N LYS A 284 37.63 -9.79 -38.14
CA LYS A 284 38.62 -10.85 -38.33
C LYS A 284 38.77 -11.26 -39.80
N ARG A 285 37.65 -11.38 -40.54
CA ARG A 285 37.70 -11.67 -41.98
C ARG A 285 38.37 -10.55 -42.76
N MET A 286 37.96 -9.31 -42.56
CA MET A 286 38.54 -8.14 -43.23
C MET A 286 40.04 -7.97 -42.95
N SER A 287 40.48 -8.24 -41.71
CA SER A 287 41.92 -8.18 -41.36
C SER A 287 42.72 -9.35 -41.96
N GLY A 288 42.16 -10.56 -41.99
CA GLY A 288 42.77 -11.71 -42.65
C GLY A 288 42.90 -11.54 -44.17
N GLU A 289 41.88 -10.97 -44.82
CA GLU A 289 41.91 -10.66 -46.25
C GLU A 289 42.99 -9.63 -46.59
N LYS A 290 43.12 -8.56 -45.79
CA LYS A 290 44.21 -7.57 -45.93
C LYS A 290 45.60 -8.21 -45.83
N LEU A 291 45.80 -9.06 -44.82
CA LEU A 291 47.07 -9.78 -44.61
C LEU A 291 47.44 -10.71 -45.77
N ASN A 292 46.44 -11.39 -46.34
CA ASN A 292 46.64 -12.24 -47.52
C ASN A 292 46.91 -11.42 -48.80
N GLN A 293 46.34 -10.23 -48.92
CA GLN A 293 46.58 -9.33 -50.04
C GLN A 293 47.99 -8.75 -49.98
N GLU A 294 48.47 -8.35 -48.79
CA GLU A 294 49.85 -7.90 -48.56
C GLU A 294 50.87 -9.01 -48.88
N ARG A 295 50.59 -10.27 -48.51
CA ARG A 295 51.45 -11.42 -48.84
C ARG A 295 51.50 -11.78 -50.33
N ARG A 296 50.53 -11.36 -51.13
CA ARG A 296 50.51 -11.60 -52.58
C ARG A 296 51.27 -10.54 -53.38
N ILE A 297 51.61 -9.41 -52.76
CA ILE A 297 52.30 -8.29 -53.39
C ILE A 297 53.80 -8.29 -53.05
N SER A 298 54.21 -9.09 -52.05
CA SER A 298 55.62 -9.37 -51.72
C SER A 298 56.12 -10.60 -52.44
#